data_AF-A0A0G4E5I2-F1
#
_entry.id   AF-A0A0G4E5I2-F1
#
_cell.length_a   1.000
_cell.length_b   1.000
_cell.length_c   1.000
_cell.angle_alpha   90.00
_cell.angle_beta   90.00
_cell.angle_gamma   90.00
#
_symmetry.space_group_name_H-M   'P 1'
#
loop_
_entity.id
_entity.type
_entity.pdbx_description
1 polymer ?
#
loop_
_entity_poly.entity_id
_entity_poly.type
_entity_poly.pdbx_seq_one_letter_code
_entity_poly.pdbx_strand_id
1 'polypeptide(L)'
;MKRKTINNWKIVPTTGNTVSLIGEVDGQVIQTSPIAQAKPGEVRTQNTHYVLGEKMPGVWEIQLDMRRPSQSENLRKNGVL
;
A
#
# COMPACT_ATOMS: atom_id res chain seq x y z
N MET A 1 -13.93 4.53 12.48
CA MET A 1 -13.18 3.78 11.43
C MET A 1 -12.30 2.76 12.13
N LYS A 2 -12.42 1.46 11.82
CA LYS A 2 -11.62 0.41 12.47
C LYS A 2 -10.16 0.53 12.01
N ARG A 3 -9.22 0.53 12.96
CA ARG A 3 -7.78 0.48 12.69
C ARG A 3 -7.32 -0.98 12.71
N LYS A 4 -6.51 -1.36 11.74
CA LYS A 4 -5.87 -2.68 11.69
C LYS A 4 -4.39 -2.54 11.34
N THR A 5 -3.53 -3.37 11.89
CA THR A 5 -2.13 -3.41 11.46
C THR A 5 -1.99 -4.38 10.30
N ILE A 6 -1.31 -3.96 9.24
CA ILE A 6 -0.95 -4.83 8.11
C ILE A 6 0.56 -5.05 8.14
N ASN A 7 0.98 -6.32 8.27
CA ASN A 7 2.38 -6.74 8.27
C ASN A 7 2.72 -7.40 6.94
N ASN A 8 4.02 -7.67 6.71
CA ASN A 8 4.50 -8.40 5.54
C ASN A 8 3.94 -7.85 4.23
N TRP A 9 3.79 -6.52 4.17
CA TRP A 9 2.98 -5.89 3.15
C TRP A 9 3.83 -5.40 1.97
N LYS A 10 3.23 -5.41 0.78
CA LYS A 10 3.81 -4.85 -0.44
C LYS A 10 2.72 -4.13 -1.23
N ILE A 11 3.14 -3.15 -2.02
CA ILE A 11 2.23 -2.46 -2.92
C ILE A 11 1.94 -3.32 -4.15
N VAL A 12 0.75 -3.16 -4.72
CA VAL A 12 0.39 -3.71 -6.02
C VAL A 12 -0.35 -2.66 -6.86
N PRO A 13 0.09 -2.38 -8.09
CA PRO A 13 -0.66 -1.54 -9.00
C PRO A 13 -1.97 -2.24 -9.40
N THR A 14 -3.05 -1.47 -9.42
CA THR A 14 -4.39 -1.94 -9.80
C THR A 14 -4.91 -1.16 -11.02
N THR A 15 -6.12 -1.51 -11.47
CA THR A 15 -6.79 -0.84 -12.59
C THR A 15 -7.08 0.64 -12.28
N GLY A 16 -7.33 1.44 -13.32
CA GLY A 16 -7.65 2.87 -13.14
C GLY A 16 -6.51 3.70 -12.56
N ASN A 17 -5.26 3.30 -12.77
CA ASN A 17 -4.07 3.97 -12.26
C ASN A 17 -3.99 4.05 -10.72
N THR A 18 -4.62 3.10 -10.03
CA THR A 18 -4.63 3.04 -8.56
C THR A 18 -3.58 2.05 -8.02
N VAL A 19 -3.39 2.05 -6.69
CA VAL A 19 -2.48 1.13 -5.99
C VAL A 19 -3.19 0.60 -4.74
N SER A 20 -3.03 -0.70 -4.47
CA SER A 20 -3.50 -1.40 -3.27
C SER A 20 -2.32 -1.97 -2.49
N LEU A 21 -2.58 -2.48 -1.27
CA LEU A 21 -1.62 -3.29 -0.52
C LEU A 21 -2.04 -4.76 -0.56
N ILE A 22 -1.05 -5.65 -0.61
CA ILE A 22 -1.19 -7.05 -0.22
C ILE A 22 -0.33 -7.26 1.02
N GLY A 23 -0.87 -7.89 2.06
CA GLY A 23 -0.15 -8.17 3.30
C GLY A 23 -0.99 -8.98 4.28
N GLU A 24 -0.55 -9.07 5.52
CA GLU A 24 -1.15 -9.91 6.55
C GLU A 24 -1.82 -9.07 7.64
N VAL A 25 -3.06 -9.43 7.96
CA VAL A 25 -3.86 -8.82 9.03
C VAL A 25 -4.46 -9.93 9.85
N ASP A 26 -4.21 -9.94 11.16
CA ASP A 26 -4.72 -10.97 12.09
C ASP A 26 -4.39 -12.41 11.62
N GLY A 27 -3.20 -12.61 11.02
CA GLY A 27 -2.74 -13.89 10.48
C GLY A 27 -3.35 -14.29 9.13
N GLN A 28 -4.16 -13.43 8.51
CA GLN A 28 -4.76 -13.67 7.19
C GLN A 28 -4.13 -12.77 6.13
N VAL A 29 -3.77 -13.36 4.98
CA VAL A 29 -3.34 -12.60 3.80
C VAL A 29 -4.56 -11.92 3.19
N ILE A 30 -4.49 -10.61 3.03
CA ILE A 30 -5.51 -9.80 2.38
C ILE A 30 -4.91 -8.97 1.25
N GLN A 31 -5.75 -8.64 0.28
CA GLN A 31 -5.53 -7.51 -0.62
C GLN A 31 -6.52 -6.41 -0.25
N THR A 32 -6.02 -5.19 -0.07
CA THR A 32 -6.86 -4.05 0.25
C THR A 32 -7.57 -3.51 -0.98
N SER A 33 -8.67 -2.78 -0.77
CA SER A 33 -9.13 -1.83 -1.79
C SER A 33 -8.07 -0.74 -2.04
N PRO A 34 -8.18 0.01 -3.15
CA PRO A 34 -7.22 1.07 -3.46
C PRO A 34 -6.98 2.04 -2.31
N ILE A 35 -5.72 2.48 -2.19
CA ILE A 35 -5.31 3.51 -1.25
C ILE A 35 -5.98 4.82 -1.68
N ALA A 36 -6.80 5.38 -0.79
CA ALA A 36 -7.43 6.68 -0.99
C ALA A 36 -6.56 7.82 -0.45
N GLN A 37 -5.89 7.58 0.69
CA GLN A 37 -4.95 8.51 1.30
C GLN A 37 -3.81 7.75 1.97
N ALA A 38 -2.63 8.36 2.02
CA ALA A 38 -1.49 7.81 2.71
C ALA A 38 -0.71 8.90 3.45
N LYS A 39 -0.04 8.48 4.51
CA LYS A 39 0.99 9.24 5.22
C LYS A 39 1.99 8.24 5.81
N PRO A 40 3.18 8.68 6.25
CA PRO A 40 4.18 7.77 6.77
C PRO A 40 3.63 6.86 7.88
N GLY A 41 3.74 5.55 7.68
CA GLY A 41 3.28 4.51 8.61
C GLY A 41 1.77 4.20 8.58
N GLU A 42 0.95 4.89 7.78
CA GLU A 42 -0.50 4.67 7.75
C GLU A 42 -1.12 4.86 6.35
N VAL A 43 -2.06 3.98 5.97
CA VAL A 43 -2.87 4.15 4.75
C VAL A 43 -4.35 4.05 5.03
N ARG A 44 -5.14 4.89 4.37
CA ARG A 44 -6.60 4.79 4.36
C ARG A 44 -7.07 4.28 3.02
N THR A 45 -7.85 3.22 3.06
CA THR A 45 -8.62 2.75 1.91
C THR A 45 -10.09 3.17 2.07
N GLN A 46 -10.95 2.77 1.14
CA GLN A 46 -12.37 3.13 1.16
C GLN A 46 -13.07 2.83 2.50
N ASN A 47 -12.72 1.71 3.14
CA ASN A 47 -13.45 1.20 4.31
C ASN A 47 -12.59 1.03 5.57
N THR A 48 -11.25 1.04 5.44
CA THR A 48 -10.35 0.62 6.52
C THR A 48 -9.15 1.55 6.62
N HIS A 49 -8.71 1.78 7.86
CA HIS A 49 -7.46 2.47 8.16
C HIS A 49 -6.43 1.42 8.57
N TYR A 50 -5.34 1.31 7.82
CA TYR A 50 -4.24 0.40 8.12
C TYR A 50 -3.05 1.15 8.71
N VAL A 51 -2.50 0.60 9.79
CA VAL A 51 -1.15 0.93 10.28
C VAL A 51 -0.18 -0.01 9.59
N LEU A 52 0.86 0.53 8.97
CA LEU A 52 1.87 -0.23 8.24
C LEU A 52 2.89 -0.80 9.23
N GLY A 53 2.95 -2.13 9.31
CA GLY A 53 4.01 -2.84 9.99
C GLY A 53 5.19 -3.10 9.05
N GLU A 54 5.79 -4.28 9.17
CA GLU A 54 6.95 -4.66 8.35
C GLU A 54 6.61 -4.69 6.86
N LYS A 55 7.42 -3.99 6.06
CA LYS A 55 7.30 -3.96 4.60
C LYS A 55 8.06 -5.14 4.00
N MET A 56 7.44 -5.84 3.07
CA MET A 56 8.06 -6.90 2.28
C MET A 56 8.58 -6.32 0.95
N PRO A 57 9.80 -6.68 0.52
CA PRO A 57 10.29 -6.32 -0.81
C PRO A 57 9.34 -6.79 -1.92
N GLY A 58 8.96 -5.90 -2.82
CA GLY A 58 8.02 -6.18 -3.90
C GLY A 58 8.56 -5.81 -5.28
N VAL A 59 8.46 -6.73 -6.25
CA VAL A 59 8.80 -6.48 -7.67
C VAL A 59 7.98 -5.33 -8.28
N TRP A 60 6.81 -5.07 -7.70
CA TRP A 60 5.90 -4.03 -8.16
C TRP A 60 6.41 -2.61 -7.96
N GLU A 61 7.31 -2.39 -7.00
CA GLU A 61 7.92 -1.08 -6.77
C GLU A 61 8.79 -0.68 -7.97
N ILE A 62 9.59 -1.63 -8.47
CA ILE A 62 10.42 -1.44 -9.67
C ILE A 62 9.53 -1.17 -10.89
N GLN A 63 8.45 -1.93 -11.07
CA GLN A 63 7.51 -1.71 -12.18
C GLN A 63 6.80 -0.36 -12.09
N LEU A 64 6.46 0.10 -10.88
CA LEU A 64 5.87 1.41 -10.64
C LEU A 64 6.85 2.53 -10.95
N ASP A 65 8.12 2.41 -10.54
CA ASP A 65 9.17 3.37 -10.89
C ASP A 65 9.35 3.51 -12.41
N MET A 66 9.37 2.38 -13.13
CA MET A 66 9.57 2.38 -14.58
C MET A 66 8.38 2.91 -15.36
N ARG A 67 7.15 2.55 -14.97
CA ARG A 67 5.94 2.83 -15.76
C ARG A 67 5.15 4.03 -15.29
N ARG A 68 5.27 4.41 -14.02
CA ARG A 68 4.48 5.47 -13.37
C ARG A 68 5.34 6.27 -12.37
N PRO A 69 6.45 6.88 -12.81
CA PRO A 69 7.46 7.47 -11.93
C PRO A 69 6.89 8.53 -10.97
N SER A 70 5.99 9.40 -11.45
CA SER A 70 5.35 10.43 -10.61
C SER A 70 4.45 9.83 -9.52
N GLN A 71 3.77 8.71 -9.78
CA GLN A 71 2.99 8.01 -8.77
C GLN A 71 3.91 7.36 -7.74
N SER A 72 5.02 6.75 -8.18
CA SER A 72 6.01 6.17 -7.29
C SER A 72 6.65 7.21 -6.37
N GLU A 73 7.05 8.37 -6.90
CA GLU A 73 7.59 9.48 -6.12
C GLU A 73 6.60 9.97 -5.06
N ASN A 74 5.32 10.08 -5.41
CA ASN A 74 4.28 10.49 -4.47
C ASN A 74 4.10 9.44 -3.35
N LEU A 75 4.13 8.14 -3.68
CA LEU A 75 4.04 7.08 -2.67
C LEU A 75 5.24 7.06 -1.71
N ARG A 76 6.46 7.32 -2.22
CA ARG A 76 7.66 7.51 -1.38
C ARG A 76 7.54 8.70 -0.44
N LYS A 77 7.10 9.86 -0.96
CA LYS A 77 6.86 11.06 -0.14
C LYS A 77 5.85 10.81 0.99
N ASN A 78 4.88 9.93 0.75
CA ASN A 78 3.88 9.53 1.74
C ASN A 78 4.29 8.29 2.57
N GLY A 79 5.52 7.77 2.43
CA GLY A 79 6.05 6.67 3.23
C GLY A 79 5.39 5.31 2.99
N VAL A 80 4.86 5.08 1.79
CA VAL A 80 4.20 3.82 1.39
C VAL A 80 5.01 3.03 0.36
N LEU A 81 6.16 3.58 -0.05
CA LEU A 81 7.09 3.00 -1.00
C LEU A 81 8.51 3.29 -0.55
#